data_AF-A0A5E4C0N8-F1
#
_entry.id   AF-A0A5E4C0N8-F1
#
_cell.length_a   1.000
_cell.length_b   1.000
_cell.length_c   1.000
_cell.angle_alpha   90.00
_cell.angle_beta   90.00
_cell.angle_gamma   90.00
#
_symmetry.space_group_name_H-M   'P 1'
#
loop_
_entity.id
_entity.type
_entity.pdbx_description
1 polymer ?
#
loop_
_entity_poly.entity_id
_entity_poly.type
_entity_poly.pdbx_seq_one_letter_code
_entity_poly.pdbx_strand_id
1 'polypeptide(L)'
;MDVWGQETDWRSAAFRQKLVSQIEDAMRTAGVGHSISSKDMENHVFLKAKTRDEYLSLVARLIIHFRDIWLSRGAPASWNP
;
A
#
# COMPACT_ATOMS: atom_id res chain seq x y z
N MET A 1 -12.13 -24.19 -5.16
CA MET A 1 -11.11 -23.18 -5.51
C MET A 1 -10.65 -22.56 -4.20
N ASP A 2 -9.56 -23.10 -3.67
CA ASP A 2 -9.03 -22.88 -2.33
C ASP A 2 -8.30 -21.54 -2.26
N VAL A 3 -9.05 -20.46 -2.00
CA VAL A 3 -8.56 -19.08 -2.05
C VAL A 3 -7.67 -18.70 -0.85
N TRP A 4 -7.52 -19.59 0.13
CA TRP A 4 -6.90 -19.31 1.44
C TRP A 4 -5.55 -20.03 1.65
N GLY A 5 -5.05 -20.76 0.64
CA GLY A 5 -3.74 -21.44 0.70
C GLY A 5 -2.53 -20.53 0.43
N GLN A 6 -2.74 -19.27 0.04
CA GLN A 6 -1.67 -18.33 -0.36
C GLN A 6 -1.46 -17.18 0.63
N GLU A 7 -2.25 -17.10 1.69
CA GLU A 7 -2.19 -16.00 2.66
C GLU A 7 -0.89 -16.01 3.48
N THR A 8 -0.28 -17.17 3.68
CA THR A 8 0.90 -17.31 4.55
C THR A 8 2.18 -16.73 3.94
N ASP A 9 2.24 -16.56 2.62
CA ASP A 9 3.47 -16.20 1.93
C ASP A 9 3.56 -14.69 1.65
N TRP A 10 3.54 -13.90 2.72
CA TRP A 10 3.74 -12.45 2.67
C TRP A 10 5.10 -12.06 2.08
N ARG A 11 6.05 -13.01 2.04
CA ARG A 11 7.36 -12.88 1.38
C ARG A 11 7.34 -13.21 -0.10
N SER A 12 6.27 -13.82 -0.61
CA SER A 12 6.15 -14.18 -2.02
C SER A 12 6.18 -12.95 -2.92
N ALA A 13 6.85 -13.08 -4.05
CA ALA A 13 6.94 -12.03 -5.06
C ALA A 13 5.54 -11.56 -5.50
N ALA A 14 4.57 -12.48 -5.64
CA ALA A 14 3.21 -12.14 -6.02
C ALA A 14 2.49 -11.27 -4.97
N PHE A 15 2.71 -11.56 -3.69
CA PHE A 15 2.11 -10.81 -2.58
C PHE A 15 2.71 -9.41 -2.47
N ARG A 16 4.05 -9.32 -2.55
CA ARG A 16 4.77 -8.04 -2.56
C ARG A 16 4.33 -7.18 -3.75
N GLN A 17 4.20 -7.76 -4.95
CA GLN A 17 3.71 -7.02 -6.12
C GLN A 17 2.29 -6.48 -5.93
N LYS A 18 1.38 -7.26 -5.32
CA LYS A 18 0.04 -6.75 -4.98
C LYS A 18 0.09 -5.56 -4.02
N LEU A 19 0.99 -5.56 -3.04
CA LEU A 19 1.13 -4.44 -2.10
C LEU A 19 1.77 -3.22 -2.74
N VAL A 20 2.82 -3.40 -3.56
CA VAL A 20 3.39 -2.32 -4.37
C VAL A 20 2.31 -1.66 -5.22
N SER A 21 1.47 -2.44 -5.89
CA SER A 21 0.37 -1.94 -6.70
C SER A 21 -0.66 -1.15 -5.88
N GLN A 22 -1.01 -1.60 -4.67
CA GLN A 22 -1.90 -0.86 -3.78
C GLN A 22 -1.29 0.46 -3.27
N ILE A 23 0.02 0.48 -2.99
CA ILE A 23 0.74 1.70 -2.61
C ILE A 23 0.80 2.67 -3.79
N GLU A 24 1.09 2.19 -5.01
CA GLU A 24 1.06 3.00 -6.24
C GLU A 24 -0.29 3.64 -6.48
N ASP A 25 -1.37 2.85 -6.36
CA ASP A 25 -2.73 3.35 -6.54
C ASP A 25 -3.05 4.44 -5.51
N ALA A 26 -2.77 4.19 -4.23
CA ALA A 26 -2.98 5.17 -3.17
C ALA A 26 -2.15 6.45 -3.34
N MET A 27 -0.87 6.33 -3.76
CA MET A 27 -0.02 7.49 -4.04
C MET A 27 -0.46 8.27 -5.28
N ARG A 28 -0.87 7.58 -6.35
CA ARG A 28 -1.39 8.19 -7.57
C ARG A 28 -2.66 8.99 -7.27
N THR A 29 -3.57 8.42 -6.48
CA THR A 29 -4.78 9.12 -6.02
C THR A 29 -4.43 10.32 -5.15
N ALA A 30 -3.45 10.18 -4.26
CA ALA A 30 -3.05 11.26 -3.36
C ALA A 30 -2.25 12.40 -3.99
N GLY A 31 -1.77 12.25 -5.23
CA GLY A 31 -0.99 13.27 -5.91
C GLY A 31 0.29 13.67 -5.17
N VAL A 32 0.80 12.79 -4.28
CA VAL A 32 2.04 13.02 -3.55
C VAL A 32 3.19 12.99 -4.55
N GLY A 33 3.95 14.10 -4.57
CA GLY A 33 5.10 14.28 -5.45
C GLY A 33 6.06 13.09 -5.39
N HIS A 34 6.50 12.69 -6.57
CA HIS A 34 7.14 11.42 -6.93
C HIS A 34 8.55 11.19 -6.34
N SER A 35 8.82 11.58 -5.10
CA SER A 35 10.17 11.55 -4.54
C SER A 35 10.64 10.14 -4.14
N ILE A 36 9.73 9.19 -3.86
CA ILE A 36 10.08 7.80 -3.51
C ILE A 36 9.12 6.85 -4.25
N SER A 37 9.66 5.85 -4.97
CA SER A 37 8.86 4.87 -5.71
C SER A 37 8.14 3.92 -4.75
N SER A 38 6.92 3.50 -5.06
CA SER A 38 6.17 2.50 -4.27
C SER A 38 6.92 1.19 -4.06
N LYS A 39 7.79 0.83 -5.00
CA LYS A 39 8.66 -0.35 -4.90
C LYS A 39 9.72 -0.17 -3.83
N ASP A 40 10.28 1.02 -3.72
CA ASP A 40 11.27 1.39 -2.70
C ASP A 40 10.60 1.51 -1.32
N MET A 41 9.40 2.10 -1.30
CA MET A 41 8.55 2.20 -0.11
C MET A 41 8.16 0.82 0.45
N GLU A 42 7.72 -0.09 -0.41
CA GLU A 42 7.45 -1.48 -0.02
C GLU A 42 8.71 -2.17 0.49
N ASN A 43 9.84 -2.01 -0.20
CA ASN A 43 11.10 -2.62 0.21
C ASN A 43 11.54 -2.12 1.59
N HIS A 44 11.35 -0.84 1.89
CA HIS A 44 11.63 -0.29 3.22
C HIS A 44 10.70 -0.89 4.29
N VAL A 45 9.41 -1.05 4.00
CA VAL A 45 8.46 -1.70 4.92
C VAL A 45 8.78 -3.19 5.10
N PHE A 46 9.20 -3.87 4.04
CA PHE A 46 9.64 -5.27 4.07
C PHE A 46 10.89 -5.47 4.91
N LEU A 47 11.89 -4.60 4.78
CA LEU A 47 13.11 -4.63 5.59
C LEU A 47 12.84 -4.29 7.07
N LYS A 48 11.86 -3.42 7.33
CA LYS A 48 11.50 -2.99 8.69
C LYS A 48 10.66 -4.02 9.42
N ALA A 49 9.77 -4.73 8.72
CA ALA A 49 8.89 -5.71 9.32
C ALA A 49 9.61 -7.03 9.59
N LYS A 50 9.56 -7.50 10.84
CA LYS A 50 10.10 -8.82 11.21
C LYS A 50 9.06 -9.92 11.05
N THR A 51 7.79 -9.55 11.11
CA THR A 51 6.64 -10.45 11.06
C THR A 51 5.60 -10.00 10.02
N ARG A 52 4.75 -10.94 9.60
CA ARG A 52 3.64 -10.68 8.67
C ARG A 52 2.72 -9.58 9.20
N ASP A 53 2.34 -9.67 10.47
CA ASP A 53 1.46 -8.71 11.13
C ASP A 53 2.04 -7.29 11.14
N GLU A 54 3.34 -7.14 11.44
CA GLU A 54 4.01 -5.84 11.35
C GLU A 54 4.02 -5.31 9.92
N TYR A 55 4.33 -6.16 8.95
CA TYR A 55 4.38 -5.79 7.54
C TYR A 55 3.01 -5.29 7.06
N LEU A 56 1.94 -6.04 7.33
CA LEU A 56 0.58 -5.66 6.99
C LEU A 56 0.12 -4.41 7.72
N SER A 57 0.45 -4.26 9.01
CA SER A 57 0.09 -3.08 9.80
C SER A 57 0.79 -1.83 9.28
N LEU A 58 2.08 -1.93 8.93
CA LEU A 58 2.85 -0.83 8.36
C LEU A 58 2.32 -0.44 6.97
N VAL A 59 2.08 -1.40 6.09
CA VAL A 59 1.53 -1.13 4.75
C VAL A 59 0.11 -0.57 4.84
N ALA A 60 -0.74 -1.11 5.72
CA ALA A 60 -2.09 -0.61 5.93
C ALA A 60 -2.07 0.84 6.42
N ARG A 61 -1.25 1.15 7.44
CA ARG A 61 -1.09 2.53 7.93
C ARG A 61 -0.54 3.46 6.85
N LEU A 62 0.37 2.99 6.03
CA LEU A 62 0.95 3.75 4.92
C LEU A 62 -0.12 4.07 3.85
N ILE A 63 -0.89 3.08 3.41
CA ILE A 63 -1.98 3.25 2.44
C ILE A 63 -3.06 4.18 3.00
N ILE A 64 -3.46 3.99 4.26
CA ILE A 64 -4.43 4.85 4.93
C ILE A 64 -3.90 6.27 5.02
N HIS A 65 -2.62 6.46 5.37
CA HIS A 65 -2.01 7.78 5.44
C HIS A 65 -2.00 8.47 4.08
N PHE A 66 -1.68 7.77 2.99
CA PHE A 66 -1.77 8.33 1.65
C PHE A 66 -3.21 8.71 1.26
N ARG A 67 -4.18 7.83 1.57
CA ARG A 67 -5.62 8.12 1.32
C ARG A 67 -6.16 9.25 2.19
N ASP A 68 -5.70 9.38 3.42
CA ASP A 68 -6.11 10.44 4.35
C ASP A 68 -5.51 11.78 3.95
N ILE A 69 -4.23 11.80 3.53
CA ILE A 69 -3.58 12.98 2.93
C ILE A 69 -4.37 13.45 1.71
N TRP A 70 -4.87 12.53 0.87
CA TRP A 70 -5.78 12.85 -0.22
C TRP A 70 -7.10 13.46 0.28
N LEU A 71 -7.79 12.78 1.21
CA LEU A 71 -9.08 13.20 1.74
C LEU A 71 -9.02 14.58 2.40
N SER A 72 -7.92 14.86 3.10
CA SER A 72 -7.67 16.14 3.78
C SER A 72 -7.17 17.25 2.86
N ARG A 73 -6.51 16.93 1.73
CA ARG A 73 -5.99 17.95 0.78
C ARG A 73 -6.95 18.29 -0.35
N GLY A 74 -7.95 17.48 -0.60
CA GLY A 74 -8.90 17.76 -1.66
C GLY A 74 -9.88 16.63 -1.85
N ALA A 75 -10.97 16.67 -1.11
CA ALA A 75 -12.24 16.28 -1.69
C ALA A 75 -12.63 17.36 -2.72
N PRO A 76 -12.54 17.14 -4.05
CA PRO A 76 -13.52 17.75 -4.92
C PRO A 76 -14.84 17.02 -4.65
N ALA A 77 -15.88 17.80 -4.39
CA ALA A 77 -17.26 17.35 -4.17
C ALA A 77 -17.91 16.71 -5.42
N SER A 78 -17.21 15.84 -6.15
CA SER A 78 -17.74 15.21 -7.36
C SER A 78 -16.99 13.91 -7.71
N TRP A 79 -17.21 12.85 -6.94
CA TRP A 79 -17.05 11.50 -7.47
C TRP A 79 -18.47 10.95 -7.70
N ASN A 80 -18.88 10.89 -8.96
CA ASN A 80 -20.13 10.25 -9.37
C ASN A 80 -19.78 8.87 -9.96
N PRO A 81 -20.36 7.78 -9.44
CA PRO A 81 -20.00 6.40 -9.78
C PRO A 81 -20.27 6.03 -11.25
#